data_AF-A0A924SP29-F1
#
_entry.id   AF-A0A924SP29-F1
#
_cell.length_a   1.000
_cell.length_b   1.000
_cell.length_c   1.000
_cell.angle_alpha   90.00
_cell.angle_beta   90.00
_cell.angle_gamma   90.00
#
_symmetry.space_group_name_H-M   'P 1'
#
loop_
_entity.id
_entity.type
_entity.pdbx_description
1 polymer ?
#
loop_
_entity_poly.entity_id
_entity_poly.type
_entity_poly.pdbx_seq_one_letter_code
_entity_poly.pdbx_strand_id
1 'polypeptide(L)' 'MLIHPQINPIALQIGPLAVHWYGLTYLAAFALFMFLGLRRLRHPPFANITGPAAWVSKDVEDILFLGVMG' A
#
# COMPACT_ATOMS: atom_id res chain seq x y z
N MET A 1 33.23 -9.67 -10.90
CA MET A 1 32.03 -9.35 -11.70
C MET A 1 30.82 -9.84 -10.93
N LEU A 2 29.87 -8.98 -10.54
CA LEU A 2 28.59 -9.44 -9.98
C LEU A 2 27.70 -9.88 -11.14
N ILE A 3 27.43 -11.18 -11.22
CA ILE A 3 26.48 -11.76 -12.18
C ILE A 3 25.08 -11.49 -11.63
N HIS A 4 24.18 -10.96 -12.48
CA HIS A 4 22.80 -10.75 -12.06
C HIS A 4 22.15 -12.10 -11.72
N PRO A 5 21.62 -12.27 -10.49
CA PRO A 5 20.97 -13.51 -10.11
C PRO A 5 19.70 -13.71 -10.95
N GLN A 6 19.54 -14.90 -11.51
CA GLN A 6 18.34 -15.28 -12.27
C GLN A 6 17.21 -15.62 -11.29
N ILE A 7 16.51 -14.59 -10.80
CA ILE A 7 15.38 -14.76 -9.88
C ILE A 7 14.15 -15.17 -10.67
N ASN A 8 13.47 -16.25 -10.23
CA ASN A 8 12.20 -16.66 -10.82
C ASN A 8 11.15 -15.56 -10.58
N PRO A 9 10.49 -15.02 -11.62
CA PRO A 9 9.51 -13.95 -11.48
C PRO A 9 8.22 -14.39 -10.75
N ILE A 10 7.96 -15.70 -10.70
CA ILE A 10 6.79 -16.27 -10.03
C ILE A 10 7.15 -16.51 -8.56
N ALA A 11 6.44 -15.84 -7.66
CA ALA A 11 6.59 -15.97 -6.22
C ALA A 11 5.80 -17.16 -5.66
N LEU A 12 4.58 -17.37 -6.17
CA LEU A 12 3.71 -18.47 -5.75
C LEU A 12 2.88 -18.94 -6.95
N GLN A 13 2.76 -20.25 -7.13
CA GLN A 13 1.94 -20.85 -8.17
C GLN A 13 0.88 -21.73 -7.53
N ILE A 14 -0.39 -21.42 -7.78
CA ILE A 14 -1.56 -22.19 -7.31
C ILE A 14 -2.30 -22.68 -8.56
N GLY A 15 -1.98 -23.90 -9.00
CA GLY A 15 -2.53 -24.46 -10.23
C GLY A 15 -2.21 -23.58 -11.46
N PRO A 16 -3.22 -23.10 -12.22
CA PRO A 16 -3.00 -22.19 -13.35
C PRO A 16 -2.72 -20.74 -12.95
N LEU A 17 -2.83 -20.38 -11.66
CA LEU A 17 -2.64 -19.01 -11.19
C LEU A 17 -1.18 -18.79 -10.74
N ALA A 18 -0.46 -17.93 -11.45
CA ALA A 18 0.90 -17.51 -11.11
C ALA A 18 0.91 -16.11 -10.48
N VAL A 19 1.21 -16.05 -9.18
CA VAL A 19 1.43 -14.79 -8.45
C VAL A 19 2.89 -14.38 -8.63
N HIS A 20 3.10 -13.20 -9.20
CA HIS A 20 4.42 -12.67 -9.46
C HIS A 20 4.93 -11.79 -8.31
N TRP A 21 6.25 -11.68 -8.18
CA TRP A 21 6.88 -10.82 -7.17
C TRP A 21 6.42 -9.36 -7.25
N TYR A 22 6.28 -8.82 -8.47
CA TYR A 22 5.81 -7.44 -8.63
C TYR A 22 4.41 -7.24 -8.03
N GLY A 23 3.50 -8.21 -8.23
CA GLY A 23 2.15 -8.16 -7.67
C GLY A 23 2.16 -8.18 -6.15
N LEU A 24 3.00 -9.03 -5.54
CA LEU A 24 3.19 -9.05 -4.09
C LEU A 24 3.76 -7.72 -3.57
N THR A 25 4.73 -7.14 -4.26
CA THR A 25 5.30 -5.84 -3.85
C THR A 25 4.29 -4.71 -3.94
N TYR A 26 3.41 -4.70 -4.95
CA TYR A 26 2.30 -3.74 -5.03
C TYR A 26 1.33 -3.91 -3.87
N LEU A 27 0.90 -5.15 -3.59
CA LEU A 27 0.01 -5.43 -2.47
C LEU A 27 0.65 -5.00 -1.13
N ALA A 28 1.93 -5.30 -0.93
CA ALA A 28 2.67 -4.86 0.25
C ALA A 28 2.75 -3.33 0.35
N ALA A 29 3.01 -2.64 -0.77
CA ALA A 29 3.03 -1.18 -0.80
C ALA A 29 1.67 -0.57 -0.45
N PHE A 30 0.57 -1.09 -0.99
CA PHE A 30 -0.78 -0.62 -0.68
C PHE A 30 -1.16 -0.89 0.78
N ALA A 31 -0.82 -2.07 1.30
CA ALA A 31 -1.05 -2.41 2.71
C ALA A 31 -0.25 -1.51 3.65
N LEU A 32 1.02 -1.25 3.33
CA LEU A 32 1.86 -0.33 4.11
C LEU A 32 1.36 1.10 4.04
N PHE A 33 0.91 1.57 2.87
CA PHE A 33 0.31 2.89 2.70
C PHE A 33 -0.92 3.04 3.61
N MET A 34 -1.86 2.10 3.56
CA MET A 34 -3.04 2.10 4.43
C MET A 34 -2.66 2.10 5.91
N PHE A 35 -1.78 1.18 6.32
CA PHE A 35 -1.36 1.06 7.70
C PHE A 35 -0.72 2.35 8.22
N LEU A 36 0.21 2.93 7.45
CA LEU A 36 0.90 4.16 7.84
C LEU A 36 -0.03 5.37 7.78
N GLY A 37 -0.91 5.47 6.78
CA GLY A 37 -1.89 6.54 6.65
C GLY A 37 -2.87 6.57 7.82
N LEU A 38 -3.45 5.42 8.18
CA LEU A 38 -4.33 5.30 9.35
C LEU A 38 -3.58 5.59 10.65
N ARG A 39 -2.34 5.11 10.79
CA ARG A 39 -1.51 5.44 11.94
C ARG A 39 -1.22 6.94 12.01
N ARG A 40 -1.01 7.60 10.87
CA ARG A 40 -0.71 9.03 10.78
C ARG A 40 -1.86 9.90 11.30
N LEU A 41 -3.11 9.50 11.08
CA LEU A 41 -4.29 10.19 11.63
C LEU A 41 -4.27 10.27 13.15
N ARG A 42 -3.61 9.32 13.82
CA ARG A 42 -3.47 9.27 15.28
C ARG A 42 -2.30 10.09 15.81
N HIS A 43 -1.52 10.73 14.94
CA HIS A 43 -0.41 11.59 15.31
C HIS A 43 -0.74 13.08 15.06
N PRO A 44 -0.21 14.01 15.88
CA PRO A 44 -0.29 15.44 15.61
C PRO A 44 0.35 15.80 14.24
N PRO A 45 -0.18 16.81 13.51
CA PRO A 45 -1.31 17.66 13.89
C PRO A 45 -2.69 17.02 13.64
N PHE A 46 -2.77 15.96 12.83
CA PHE A 46 -4.04 15.35 12.40
C PHE A 46 -4.92 14.89 13.56
N ALA A 47 -4.33 14.32 14.61
CA ALA A 47 -5.04 13.93 15.82
C ALA A 47 -5.66 15.10 16.60
N ASN A 48 -5.16 16.32 16.42
CA ASN A 48 -5.61 17.52 17.13
C ASN A 48 -6.66 18.31 16.33
N ILE A 49 -6.86 17.99 15.05
CA ILE A 49 -7.85 18.66 14.22
C ILE A 49 -9.23 18.11 14.59
N THR A 50 -10.13 19.00 14.98
CA THR A 50 -11.51 18.66 15.34
C THR A 50 -12.49 19.48 14.51
N GLY A 51 -13.70 18.95 14.31
CA GLY A 51 -14.73 19.57 13.48
C GLY A 51 -14.76 19.06 12.04
N PRO A 52 -15.48 19.73 11.13
CA PRO A 52 -15.72 19.24 9.76
C PRO A 52 -14.47 19.17 8.88
N ALA A 53 -13.34 19.73 9.32
CA ALA A 53 -12.05 19.65 8.65
C ALA A 53 -11.14 18.53 9.19
N ALA A 54 -11.61 17.72 10.15
CA ALA A 54 -10.86 16.61 10.70
C ALA A 54 -10.71 15.50 9.67
N TRP A 55 -9.48 14.99 9.53
CA TRP A 55 -9.18 13.89 8.64
C TRP A 55 -9.73 12.58 9.19
N VAL A 56 -10.42 11.83 8.36
CA VAL A 56 -11.01 10.52 8.69
C VAL A 56 -10.34 9.41 7.89
N SER A 57 -10.51 8.16 8.34
CA SER A 57 -9.97 6.99 7.65
C SER A 57 -10.37 6.92 6.17
N LYS A 58 -11.58 7.38 5.85
CA LYS A 58 -12.10 7.44 4.49
C LYS A 58 -11.24 8.32 3.58
N ASP A 59 -10.68 9.43 4.07
CA ASP A 59 -9.84 10.30 3.26
C ASP A 59 -8.55 9.57 2.81
N VAL A 60 -8.01 8.70 3.68
CA VAL A 60 -6.84 7.87 3.37
C VAL A 60 -7.18 6.82 2.32
N GLU A 61 -8.35 6.19 2.43
CA GLU A 61 -8.86 5.22 1.46
C GLU A 61 -9.09 5.88 0.09
N ASP A 62 -9.72 7.05 0.08
CA ASP A 62 -10.01 7.81 -1.15
C ASP A 62 -8.71 8.25 -1.84
N ILE A 63 -7.69 8.68 -1.08
CA ILE A 63 -6.36 9.01 -1.64
C ILE A 63 -5.71 7.78 -2.28
N LEU A 64 -5.71 6.62 -1.59
CA LEU A 64 -5.14 5.40 -2.14
C LEU A 64 -5.89 4.98 -3.41
N PHE A 65 -7.22 5.02 -3.37
CA PHE A 65 -8.07 4.64 -4.49
C PHE A 65 -7.82 5.53 -5.70
N LEU A 66 -7.84 6.85 -5.52
CA LEU A 66 -7.56 7.82 -6.58
C LEU A 66 -6.14 7.65 -7.13
N GLY A 67 -5.16 7.38 -6.26
CA GLY A 67 -3.77 7.15 -6.67
C GLY A 67 -3.55 5.84 -7.44
N VAL A 68 -4.38 4.81 -7.22
CA VAL A 68 -4.34 3.55 -7.97
C VAL A 68 -5.11 3.64 -9.28
N MET A 69 -6.17 4.46 -9.33
CA MET A 69 -7.01 4.66 -10.52
C MET A 69 -6.44 5.66 -11.54
N GLY A 70 -5.60 6.61 -11.08
CA GLY A 70 -4.93 7.60 -11.92
C GLY A 70 -3.77 7.01 -12.72
#